data_AF-A0A5C6ACZ3-F1
#
_entry.id   AF-A0A5C6ACZ3-F1
#
_cell.length_a   1.000
_cell.length_b   1.000
_cell.length_c   1.000
_cell.angle_alpha   90.00
_cell.angle_beta   90.00
_cell.angle_gamma   90.00
#
_symmetry.space_group_name_H-M   'P 1'
#
loop_
_entity.id
_entity.type
_entity.pdbx_description
1 polymer ?
#
loop_
_entity_poly.entity_id
_entity_poly.type
_entity_poly.pdbx_seq_one_letter_code
_entity_poly.pdbx_strand_id
1 'polypeptide(L)'
;MPTAMPTVEAAREALIAIRDPLLEEKTQLARQLIRIEADLAPIESALEALDCDASKPAKQRGKSKSKSPRQEDVRKVMLQLVAANPGIDRSELEELTKDKLRNELGFDLKGFANRSKEVLSKNGFAVEASGGVYLAGHPVAESKKPLLKPASESVVDRTFAADGLR
;
A
#
# COMPACT_ATOMS: atom_id res chain seq x y z
N MET A 1 -17.47 68.42 -20.34
CA MET A 1 -16.17 68.03 -19.75
C MET A 1 -16.39 66.81 -18.87
N PRO A 2 -16.07 65.58 -19.30
CA PRO A 2 -16.24 64.41 -18.44
C PRO A 2 -14.98 64.21 -17.57
N THR A 3 -15.07 64.49 -16.27
CA THR A 3 -14.01 64.27 -15.27
C THR A 3 -14.15 62.88 -14.64
N ALA A 4 -14.03 61.83 -15.44
CA ALA A 4 -14.13 60.44 -14.98
C ALA A 4 -12.98 59.57 -15.51
N MET A 5 -11.74 60.06 -15.46
CA MET A 5 -10.55 59.30 -15.89
C MET A 5 -9.28 59.53 -15.02
N PRO A 6 -9.34 59.61 -13.67
CA PRO A 6 -8.13 59.44 -12.86
C PRO A 6 -8.12 58.17 -12.00
N THR A 7 -9.29 57.63 -11.65
CA THR A 7 -9.41 56.51 -10.69
C THR A 7 -9.18 55.15 -11.33
N VAL A 8 -9.62 54.95 -12.57
CA VAL A 8 -9.45 53.68 -13.31
C VAL A 8 -8.00 53.51 -13.77
N GLU A 9 -7.35 54.59 -14.19
CA GLU A 9 -5.93 54.59 -14.57
C GLU A 9 -5.03 54.33 -13.35
N ALA A 10 -5.31 54.99 -12.22
CA ALA A 10 -4.60 54.72 -10.96
C ALA A 10 -4.78 53.28 -10.47
N ALA A 11 -5.98 52.71 -10.59
CA ALA A 11 -6.24 51.31 -10.25
C ALA A 11 -5.48 50.35 -11.19
N ARG A 12 -5.38 50.69 -12.48
CA ARG A 12 -4.61 49.91 -13.46
C ARG A 12 -3.11 49.94 -13.14
N GLU A 13 -2.56 51.10 -12.80
CA GLU A 13 -1.15 51.24 -12.41
C GLU A 13 -0.84 50.48 -11.12
N ALA A 14 -1.74 50.54 -10.12
CA ALA A 14 -1.58 49.77 -8.89
C ALA A 14 -1.58 48.25 -9.14
N LEU A 15 -2.43 47.75 -10.05
CA LEU A 15 -2.46 46.34 -10.42
C LEU A 15 -1.21 45.93 -11.20
N ILE A 16 -0.67 46.79 -12.06
CA ILE A 16 0.58 46.55 -12.79
C ILE A 16 1.76 46.49 -11.80
N ALA A 17 1.83 47.43 -10.86
CA ALA A 17 2.86 47.47 -9.83
C ALA A 17 2.87 46.24 -8.92
N ILE A 18 1.73 45.55 -8.77
CA ILE A 18 1.64 44.26 -8.06
C ILE A 18 1.98 43.09 -8.99
N ARG A 19 1.49 43.12 -10.24
CA ARG A 19 1.66 42.04 -11.21
C ARG A 19 3.11 41.82 -11.61
N ASP A 20 3.84 42.89 -11.90
CA ASP A 20 5.17 42.79 -12.50
C ASP A 20 6.20 42.16 -11.55
N PRO A 21 6.25 42.52 -10.24
CA PRO A 21 7.08 41.80 -9.27
C PRO A 21 6.73 40.31 -9.13
N LEU A 22 5.44 39.97 -9.16
CA LEU A 22 5.00 38.56 -9.08
C LEU A 22 5.39 37.77 -10.33
N LEU A 23 5.38 38.40 -11.51
CA LEU A 23 5.88 37.78 -12.73
C LEU A 23 7.39 37.57 -12.67
N GLU A 24 8.15 38.55 -12.17
CA GLU A 24 9.59 38.40 -11.96
C GLU A 24 9.89 37.26 -10.99
N GLU A 25 9.21 37.20 -9.84
CA GLU A 25 9.36 36.12 -8.86
C GLU A 25 9.03 34.75 -9.47
N LYS A 26 7.93 34.66 -10.24
CA LYS A 26 7.58 33.44 -10.98
C LYS A 26 8.70 33.01 -11.93
N THR A 27 9.31 33.94 -12.66
CA THR A 27 10.42 33.59 -13.57
C THR A 27 11.69 33.18 -12.84
N GLN A 28 11.99 33.78 -11.68
CA GLN A 28 13.12 33.38 -10.85
C GLN A 28 12.92 31.98 -10.28
N LEU A 29 11.74 31.67 -9.75
CA LEU A 29 11.39 30.35 -9.25
C LEU A 29 11.44 29.29 -10.36
N ALA A 30 10.94 29.61 -11.56
CA ALA A 30 11.02 28.70 -12.70
C ALA A 30 12.48 28.37 -13.09
N ARG A 31 13.39 29.36 -13.05
CA ARG A 31 14.82 29.13 -13.29
C ARG A 31 15.47 28.29 -12.19
N GLN A 32 15.08 28.51 -10.93
CA GLN A 32 15.57 27.70 -9.81
C GLN A 32 15.08 26.25 -9.93
N LEU A 33 13.83 26.04 -10.34
CA LEU A 33 13.26 24.72 -10.56
C LEU A 33 14.04 23.97 -11.65
N ILE A 34 14.28 24.60 -12.80
CA ILE A 34 15.08 24.01 -13.89
C ILE A 34 16.48 23.61 -13.40
N ARG A 35 17.10 24.45 -12.56
CA ARG A 35 18.42 24.15 -12.00
C ARG A 35 18.38 22.95 -11.06
N ILE A 36 17.38 22.89 -10.17
CA ILE A 36 17.19 21.75 -9.25
C ILE A 36 16.94 20.47 -10.05
N GLU A 37 16.09 20.49 -11.07
CA GLU A 37 15.85 19.33 -11.94
C GLU A 37 17.13 18.88 -12.66
N ALA A 38 17.92 19.83 -13.16
CA ALA A 38 19.21 19.53 -13.78
C ALA A 38 20.23 18.94 -12.78
N ASP A 39 20.18 19.34 -11.52
CA ASP A 39 21.02 18.81 -10.44
C ASP A 39 20.51 17.43 -9.94
N LEU A 40 19.20 17.17 -10.00
CA LEU A 40 18.59 15.89 -9.60
C LEU A 40 18.88 14.77 -10.61
N ALA A 41 18.78 15.03 -11.91
CA ALA A 41 19.02 14.01 -12.95
C ALA A 41 20.35 13.22 -12.80
N PRO A 42 21.52 13.86 -12.55
CA PRO A 42 22.76 13.12 -12.32
C PRO A 42 22.80 12.40 -10.97
N ILE A 43 22.11 12.90 -9.95
CA ILE A 43 22.02 12.25 -8.63
C ILE A 43 21.15 10.99 -8.74
N GLU A 44 20.01 11.06 -9.41
CA GLU A 44 19.14 9.92 -9.68
C GLU A 44 19.88 8.86 -10.51
N SER A 45 20.59 9.28 -11.56
CA SER A 45 21.42 8.37 -12.36
C SER A 45 22.54 7.72 -11.54
N ALA A 46 23.17 8.45 -10.63
CA ALA A 46 24.19 7.89 -9.72
C ALA A 46 23.59 6.90 -8.72
N LEU A 47 22.39 7.18 -8.18
CA LEU A 47 21.66 6.25 -7.31
C LEU A 47 21.29 4.96 -8.05
N GLU A 48 20.76 5.07 -9.27
CA GLU A 48 20.45 3.90 -10.11
C GLU A 48 21.71 3.07 -10.40
N ALA A 49 22.84 3.71 -10.69
CA ALA A 49 24.11 3.01 -10.91
C ALA A 49 24.59 2.25 -9.66
N LEU A 50 24.42 2.83 -8.47
CA LEU A 50 24.75 2.19 -7.20
C LEU A 50 23.80 1.02 -6.88
N ASP A 51 22.52 1.13 -7.21
CA ASP A 51 21.54 0.03 -7.08
C ASP A 51 21.81 -1.12 -8.08
N CYS A 52 22.30 -0.80 -9.28
CA CYS A 52 22.67 -1.81 -10.28
C CYS A 52 23.89 -2.64 -9.87
N ASP A 53 24.86 -2.05 -9.16
CA ASP A 53 26.04 -2.79 -8.67
C ASP A 53 25.74 -3.70 -7.47
N ALA A 54 24.69 -3.39 -6.69
CA ALA A 54 24.16 -4.29 -5.66
C ALA A 54 23.37 -5.48 -6.24
N SER A 55 23.01 -5.44 -7.53
CA SER A 55 22.26 -6.49 -8.24
C SER A 55 23.11 -7.22 -9.30
N LYS A 56 24.29 -7.73 -8.91
CA LYS A 56 24.89 -8.88 -9.61
C LYS A 56 24.31 -10.16 -9.02
N PRO A 57 23.40 -10.89 -9.69
CA PRO A 57 23.04 -12.23 -9.24
C PRO A 57 24.24 -13.15 -9.48
N ALA A 58 24.86 -13.57 -8.38
CA ALA A 58 25.78 -14.70 -8.38
C ALA A 58 25.14 -15.88 -9.12
N LYS A 59 25.91 -16.49 -10.03
CA LYS A 59 25.60 -17.79 -10.62
C LYS A 59 25.38 -18.79 -9.49
N GLN A 60 24.13 -19.09 -9.16
CA GLN A 60 23.76 -20.24 -8.34
C GLN A 60 22.62 -21.02 -9.01
N ARG A 61 23.05 -22.08 -9.69
CA ARG A 61 22.49 -23.44 -9.63
C ARG A 61 20.96 -23.53 -9.45
N GLY A 62 20.28 -23.92 -10.53
CA GLY A 62 18.99 -24.60 -10.57
C GLY A 62 18.07 -24.40 -9.36
N LYS A 63 17.44 -23.24 -9.25
CA LYS A 63 16.32 -23.03 -8.34
C LYS A 63 15.05 -23.43 -9.08
N SER A 64 14.35 -24.43 -8.58
CA SER A 64 12.99 -24.77 -9.02
C SER A 64 12.20 -23.46 -9.07
N LYS A 65 11.56 -23.15 -10.22
CA LYS A 65 10.75 -21.96 -10.39
C LYS A 65 9.64 -22.00 -9.33
N SER A 66 9.83 -21.32 -8.21
CA SER A 66 8.76 -21.09 -7.25
C SER A 66 7.63 -20.41 -8.00
N LYS A 67 6.44 -21.03 -7.97
CA LYS A 67 5.28 -20.45 -8.63
C LYS A 67 5.02 -19.11 -7.96
N SER A 68 4.89 -18.04 -8.74
CA SER A 68 4.40 -16.77 -8.21
C SER A 68 2.87 -16.84 -8.12
N PRO A 69 2.23 -16.29 -7.09
CA PRO A 69 0.79 -16.36 -6.91
C PRO A 69 0.11 -15.59 -8.04
N ARG A 70 -0.88 -16.18 -8.71
CA ARG A 70 -1.69 -15.45 -9.69
C ARG A 70 -2.70 -14.57 -8.98
N GLN A 71 -3.30 -13.64 -9.72
CA GLN A 71 -4.33 -12.76 -9.19
C GLN A 71 -5.52 -13.55 -8.59
N GLU A 72 -5.88 -14.68 -9.21
CA GLU A 72 -6.94 -15.56 -8.72
C GLU A 72 -6.59 -16.24 -7.39
N ASP A 73 -5.33 -16.63 -7.20
CA ASP A 73 -4.86 -17.28 -5.97
C ASP A 73 -4.94 -16.29 -4.81
N VAL A 74 -4.46 -15.05 -5.03
CA VAL A 74 -4.57 -13.95 -4.06
C VAL A 74 -6.04 -13.68 -3.73
N ARG A 75 -6.91 -13.60 -4.75
CA ARG A 75 -8.35 -13.38 -4.55
C ARG A 75 -8.98 -14.47 -3.70
N LYS A 76 -8.71 -15.75 -3.98
CA LYS A 76 -9.27 -16.87 -3.21
C LYS A 76 -8.88 -16.81 -1.74
N VAL A 77 -7.61 -16.54 -1.45
CA VAL A 77 -7.12 -16.43 -0.06
C VAL A 77 -7.73 -15.24 0.64
N MET A 78 -7.81 -14.07 -0.02
CA MET A 78 -8.44 -12.88 0.56
C MET A 78 -9.94 -13.11 0.82
N LEU A 79 -10.67 -13.75 -0.10
CA LEU A 79 -12.08 -14.11 0.10
C LEU A 79 -12.26 -15.06 1.29
N GLN A 80 -11.41 -16.07 1.43
CA GLN A 80 -11.43 -16.99 2.58
C GLN A 80 -11.17 -16.27 3.90
N LEU A 81 -10.22 -15.32 3.91
CA LEU A 81 -9.87 -14.55 5.11
C LEU A 81 -10.98 -13.58 5.50
N VAL A 82 -11.58 -12.86 4.55
CA VAL A 82 -12.70 -11.95 4.82
C VAL A 82 -13.97 -12.71 5.20
N ALA A 83 -14.20 -13.91 4.63
CA ALA A 83 -15.30 -14.77 5.05
C ALA A 83 -15.13 -15.32 6.47
N ALA A 84 -13.89 -15.61 6.88
CA ALA A 84 -13.58 -16.06 8.24
C ALA A 84 -13.60 -14.92 9.26
N ASN A 85 -13.16 -13.72 8.85
CA ASN A 85 -13.05 -12.52 9.68
C ASN A 85 -13.65 -11.30 8.96
N PRO A 86 -14.99 -11.11 9.01
CA PRO A 86 -15.62 -9.94 8.40
C PRO A 86 -15.19 -8.66 9.12
N GLY A 87 -14.83 -7.62 8.35
CA GLY A 87 -14.39 -6.33 8.90
C GLY A 87 -12.92 -6.28 9.30
N ILE A 88 -12.11 -7.24 8.85
CA ILE A 88 -10.65 -7.18 9.00
C ILE A 88 -10.07 -5.94 8.31
N ASP A 89 -9.11 -5.29 8.96
CA ASP A 89 -8.42 -4.15 8.39
C ASP A 89 -7.65 -4.52 7.13
N ARG A 90 -7.58 -3.60 6.17
CA ARG A 90 -6.88 -3.84 4.90
C ARG A 90 -5.43 -4.28 5.10
N SER A 91 -4.70 -3.61 5.98
CA SER A 91 -3.29 -3.92 6.25
C SER A 91 -3.14 -5.32 6.84
N GLU A 92 -4.00 -5.68 7.78
CA GLU A 92 -4.00 -6.99 8.44
C GLU A 92 -4.42 -8.11 7.46
N LEU A 93 -5.40 -7.85 6.59
CA LEU A 93 -5.80 -8.76 5.52
C LEU A 93 -4.64 -9.01 4.55
N GLU A 94 -3.89 -7.98 4.16
CA GLU A 94 -2.73 -8.11 3.28
C GLU A 94 -1.61 -8.93 3.94
N GLU A 95 -1.35 -8.76 5.24
CA GLU A 95 -0.36 -9.54 6.00
C GLU A 95 -0.75 -11.01 6.12
N LEU A 96 -1.98 -11.31 6.56
CA LEU A 96 -2.47 -12.68 6.66
C LEU A 96 -2.48 -13.38 5.29
N THR A 97 -2.79 -12.66 4.23
CA THR A 97 -2.75 -13.21 2.86
C THR A 97 -1.32 -13.53 2.45
N LYS A 98 -0.34 -12.67 2.77
CA LYS A 98 1.09 -12.96 2.51
C LYS A 98 1.54 -14.20 3.26
N ASP A 99 1.17 -14.32 4.53
CA ASP A 99 1.58 -15.45 5.36
C ASP A 99 0.99 -16.76 4.85
N LYS A 100 -0.31 -16.79 4.49
CA LYS A 100 -0.92 -17.97 3.87
C LYS A 100 -0.28 -18.33 2.53
N LEU A 101 -0.06 -17.36 1.66
CA LEU A 101 0.55 -17.61 0.35
C LEU A 101 2.00 -18.12 0.48
N ARG A 102 2.78 -17.55 1.41
CA ARG A 102 4.20 -17.89 1.60
C ARG A 102 4.39 -19.19 2.38
N ASN A 103 3.72 -19.32 3.52
CA ASN A 103 3.99 -20.39 4.49
C ASN A 103 3.14 -21.63 4.23
N GLU A 104 1.87 -21.48 3.86
CA GLU A 104 0.99 -22.64 3.61
C GLU A 104 1.09 -23.13 2.16
N LEU A 105 1.14 -22.20 1.20
CA LEU A 105 1.06 -22.53 -0.23
C LEU A 105 2.42 -22.46 -0.95
N GLY A 106 3.47 -21.97 -0.29
CA GLY A 106 4.84 -21.95 -0.82
C GLY A 106 5.05 -21.05 -2.04
N PHE A 107 4.19 -20.03 -2.22
CA PHE A 107 4.29 -19.09 -3.34
C PHE A 107 5.40 -18.06 -3.14
N ASP A 108 6.02 -17.64 -4.24
CA ASP A 108 6.95 -16.50 -4.25
C ASP A 108 6.17 -15.18 -4.23
N LEU A 109 6.31 -14.40 -3.15
CA LEU A 109 5.60 -13.12 -2.97
C LEU A 109 5.99 -12.02 -3.97
N LYS A 110 6.92 -12.28 -4.90
CA LYS A 110 7.21 -11.38 -6.01
C LYS A 110 5.92 -10.94 -6.69
N GLY A 111 5.68 -9.63 -6.81
CA GLY A 111 4.48 -9.06 -7.44
C GLY A 111 3.17 -9.24 -6.66
N PHE A 112 3.20 -9.70 -5.41
CA PHE A 112 2.01 -9.78 -4.54
C PHE A 112 1.36 -8.41 -4.33
N ALA A 113 2.16 -7.36 -4.05
CA ALA A 113 1.65 -6.02 -3.76
C ALA A 113 0.77 -5.47 -4.90
N ASN A 114 1.21 -5.60 -6.15
CA ASN A 114 0.40 -5.15 -7.29
C ASN A 114 -0.87 -5.99 -7.47
N ARG A 115 -0.75 -7.31 -7.33
CA ARG A 115 -1.90 -8.22 -7.45
C ARG A 115 -2.95 -8.00 -6.35
N SER A 116 -2.52 -7.81 -5.10
CA SER A 116 -3.41 -7.53 -3.97
C SER A 116 -4.15 -6.20 -4.15
N LYS A 117 -3.45 -5.14 -4.58
CA LYS A 117 -4.07 -3.86 -4.95
C LYS A 117 -5.12 -4.04 -6.04
N GLU A 118 -4.80 -4.77 -7.12
CA GLU A 118 -5.77 -5.01 -8.19
C GLU A 118 -6.98 -5.86 -7.74
N VAL A 119 -6.79 -6.82 -6.84
CA VAL A 119 -7.88 -7.64 -6.28
C VAL A 119 -8.83 -6.78 -5.45
N LEU A 120 -8.28 -5.89 -4.62
CA LEU A 120 -9.07 -4.96 -3.80
C LEU A 120 -9.76 -3.88 -4.65
N SER A 121 -9.16 -3.49 -5.78
CA SER A 121 -9.76 -2.52 -6.71
C SER A 121 -10.83 -3.12 -7.64
N LYS A 122 -10.90 -4.45 -7.78
CA LYS A 122 -11.91 -5.12 -8.62
C LYS A 122 -13.17 -5.45 -7.80
N ASN A 123 -14.34 -5.19 -8.39
CA ASN A 123 -15.67 -5.39 -7.80
C ASN A 123 -15.78 -6.74 -7.04
N GLY A 124 -15.93 -6.67 -5.72
CA GLY A 124 -16.01 -7.84 -4.83
C GLY A 124 -15.68 -7.53 -3.37
N PHE A 125 -14.95 -6.45 -3.10
CA PHE A 125 -14.65 -5.97 -1.76
C PHE A 125 -15.21 -4.56 -1.55
N ALA A 126 -15.85 -4.32 -0.41
CA ALA A 126 -16.24 -3.01 0.07
C ALA A 126 -15.27 -2.59 1.17
N VAL A 127 -14.65 -1.42 1.03
CA VAL A 127 -13.77 -0.84 2.05
C VAL A 127 -14.57 0.21 2.81
N GLU A 128 -14.77 -0.01 4.10
CA GLU A 128 -15.43 0.94 4.99
C GLU A 128 -14.51 2.14 5.28
N ALA A 129 -15.08 3.30 5.59
CA ALA A 129 -14.32 4.52 5.91
C ALA A 129 -13.37 4.35 7.12
N SER A 130 -13.60 3.33 7.94
CA SER A 130 -12.76 2.90 9.07
C SER A 130 -11.50 2.13 8.64
N GLY A 131 -11.42 1.63 7.40
CA GLY A 131 -10.31 0.79 6.91
C GLY A 131 -10.62 -0.71 6.81
N GLY A 132 -11.79 -1.14 7.29
CA GLY A 132 -12.24 -2.53 7.26
C GLY A 132 -12.69 -3.00 5.87
N VAL A 133 -12.36 -4.25 5.51
CA VAL A 133 -12.70 -4.86 4.22
C VAL A 133 -13.83 -5.89 4.38
N TYR A 134 -14.88 -5.74 3.57
CA TYR A 134 -16.06 -6.60 3.55
C TYR A 134 -16.29 -7.17 2.14
N LEU A 135 -17.04 -8.28 2.03
CA LEU A 135 -17.52 -8.77 0.75
C LEU A 135 -18.65 -7.87 0.23
N ALA A 136 -18.57 -7.44 -1.02
CA ALA A 136 -19.59 -6.63 -1.66
C ALA A 136 -20.94 -7.38 -1.66
N GLY A 137 -21.87 -6.95 -0.79
CA GLY A 137 -23.18 -7.58 -0.60
C GLY A 137 -23.50 -7.98 0.84
N HIS A 138 -22.53 -7.95 1.77
CA HIS A 138 -22.82 -8.08 3.19
C HIS A 138 -23.07 -6.70 3.80
N PRO A 139 -24.25 -6.43 4.41
CA PRO A 139 -24.47 -5.18 5.10
C PRO A 139 -23.49 -5.09 6.28
N VAL A 140 -22.93 -3.89 6.46
CA VAL A 140 -22.08 -3.48 7.59
C VAL A 140 -22.81 -3.85 8.88
N ALA A 141 -22.43 -4.98 9.48
CA ALA A 141 -22.93 -5.37 10.78
C ALA A 141 -22.15 -4.56 11.81
N GLU A 142 -22.85 -3.60 12.39
CA GLU A 142 -22.43 -2.77 13.49
C GLU A 142 -21.60 -3.53 14.53
N SER A 143 -20.38 -3.05 14.76
CA SER A 143 -19.75 -2.88 16.07
C SER A 143 -20.17 -3.85 17.17
N LYS A 144 -19.34 -4.85 17.48
CA LYS A 144 -19.01 -5.17 18.89
C LYS A 144 -17.53 -5.52 19.08
N LYS A 145 -17.01 -4.87 20.11
CA LYS A 145 -15.68 -4.85 20.76
C LYS A 145 -15.07 -6.24 21.11
N PRO A 146 -13.79 -6.27 21.54
CA PRO A 146 -12.84 -7.36 21.32
C PRO A 146 -12.94 -8.48 22.38
N LEU A 147 -11.97 -9.39 22.34
CA LEU A 147 -11.52 -10.34 23.38
C LEU A 147 -11.90 -11.81 23.10
N LEU A 148 -10.92 -12.62 22.68
CA LEU A 148 -10.33 -13.65 23.56
C LEU A 148 -9.14 -14.36 22.88
N LYS A 149 -8.09 -14.57 23.66
CA LYS A 149 -6.85 -15.30 23.36
C LYS A 149 -7.14 -16.71 22.82
N PRO A 150 -6.27 -17.29 21.97
CA PRO A 150 -6.33 -18.72 21.71
C PRO A 150 -5.90 -19.46 22.99
N ALA A 151 -6.84 -20.17 23.62
CA ALA A 151 -6.50 -21.20 24.58
C ALA A 151 -5.78 -22.30 23.81
N SER A 152 -4.47 -22.39 24.03
CA SER A 152 -3.63 -23.51 23.69
C SER A 152 -4.15 -24.76 24.41
N GLU A 153 -4.97 -25.55 23.73
CA GLU A 153 -5.37 -26.88 24.19
C GLU A 153 -4.37 -27.89 23.62
N SER A 154 -3.23 -28.02 24.30
CA SER A 154 -2.26 -29.07 24.05
C SER A 154 -1.63 -29.51 25.37
N VAL A 155 -2.29 -30.43 26.08
CA VAL A 155 -1.56 -31.36 26.95
C VAL A 155 -2.15 -32.74 26.72
N VAL A 156 -1.37 -33.51 25.97
CA VAL A 156 -1.43 -34.95 25.86
C VAL A 156 -0.92 -35.48 27.20
N ASP A 157 -1.72 -36.28 27.91
CA ASP A 157 -1.12 -37.25 28.82
C ASP A 157 -1.91 -38.57 28.77
N ARG A 158 -1.40 -39.44 27.91
CA ARG A 158 -1.64 -40.87 27.96
C ARG A 158 -0.75 -41.42 29.07
N THR A 159 -1.34 -41.87 30.18
CA THR A 159 -0.73 -42.95 30.96
C THR A 159 -1.75 -44.07 31.14
N PHE A 160 -1.45 -45.11 30.35
CA PHE A 160 -1.99 -46.45 30.42
C PHE A 160 -1.14 -47.25 31.43
N ALA A 161 -1.71 -48.35 31.93
CA ALA A 161 -1.10 -49.39 32.77
C ALA A 161 -0.94 -49.04 34.26
N ALA A 162 -0.97 -49.98 35.19
CA ALA A 162 -1.50 -51.34 35.32
C ALA A 162 -1.09 -51.73 36.76
N ASP A 163 -1.69 -52.81 37.25
CA ASP A 163 -1.07 -53.72 38.20
C ASP A 163 -0.88 -53.30 39.67
N GLY A 164 -1.69 -53.95 40.52
CA GLY A 164 -1.23 -54.60 41.74
C GLY A 164 -0.95 -53.70 42.94
N LEU A 165 -0.96 -54.18 44.18
CA LEU A 165 -1.29 -55.46 44.77
C LEU A 165 -1.21 -55.17 46.29
N ARG A 166 -2.14 -55.72 47.07
CA ARG A 166 -2.11 -55.91 48.54
C ARG A 166 -2.34 -54.71 49.44
#